data_AF-A0A7X0SPS1-F1
#
_entry.id   AF-A0A7X0SPS1-F1
#
_cell.length_a   1.000
_cell.length_b   1.000
_cell.length_c   1.000
_cell.angle_alpha   90.00
_cell.angle_beta   90.00
_cell.angle_gamma   90.00
#
_symmetry.space_group_name_H-M   'P 1'
#
loop_
_entity.id
_entity.type
_entity.pdbx_description
1 polymer ?
#
loop_
_entity_poly.entity_id
_entity_poly.type
_entity_poly.pdbx_seq_one_letter_code
_entity_poly.pdbx_strand_id
1 'polypeptide(L)' 'MDRLVAWIQHELHLHAVVYQEKHSHGHLLRGNSEGKTLELLVVSSGHVWVKKPAERSWNTTGIYVPDRVLS' A
#
# COMPACT_ATOMS: atom_id res chain seq x y z
N MET A 1 5.28 11.87 2.35
CA MET A 1 5.30 10.40 2.38
C MET A 1 4.56 9.82 3.58
N ASP A 2 4.76 10.39 4.78
CA ASP A 2 4.11 9.92 6.01
C ASP A 2 2.58 9.93 5.97
N ARG A 3 1.99 10.90 5.24
CA ARG A 3 0.53 10.94 5.03
C ARG A 3 0.00 9.70 4.29
N LEU A 4 0.70 9.26 3.25
CA LEU A 4 0.33 8.06 2.49
C LEU A 4 0.43 6.82 3.38
N VAL A 5 1.51 6.68 4.13
CA VAL A 5 1.72 5.57 5.07
C VAL A 5 0.60 5.51 6.10
N ALA A 6 0.32 6.63 6.77
CA ALA A 6 -0.72 6.71 7.79
C ALA A 6 -2.11 6.44 7.22
N TRP A 7 -2.41 6.98 6.04
CA TRP A 7 -3.69 6.76 5.37
C TRP A 7 -3.89 5.30 4.99
N ILE A 8 -2.89 4.66 4.38
CA ILE A 8 -2.93 3.24 4.00
C ILE A 8 -3.06 2.36 5.24
N GLN A 9 -2.34 2.68 6.32
CA GLN A 9 -2.44 1.94 7.58
C GLN A 9 -3.86 1.97 8.14
N HIS A 10 -4.49 3.15 8.14
CA HIS A 10 -5.87 3.32 8.59
C HIS A 10 -6.87 2.62 7.69
N GLU A 11 -6.82 2.86 6.37
CA GLU A 11 -7.79 2.36 5.40
C GLU A 11 -7.81 0.83 5.32
N LEU A 12 -6.63 0.21 5.32
CA LEU A 12 -6.48 -1.25 5.26
C LEU A 12 -6.48 -1.92 6.63
N HIS A 13 -6.73 -1.17 7.72
CA HIS A 13 -6.74 -1.68 9.09
C HIS A 13 -5.48 -2.49 9.43
N LEU A 14 -4.32 -1.97 9.02
CA LEU A 14 -3.04 -2.64 9.20
C LEU A 14 -2.41 -2.25 10.53
N HIS A 15 -1.70 -3.18 11.15
CA HIS A 15 -0.99 -2.92 12.41
C HIS A 15 0.15 -1.92 12.20
N ALA A 16 0.88 -2.07 11.10
CA ALA A 16 1.97 -1.19 10.72
C ALA A 16 2.07 -1.11 9.20
N VAL A 17 2.45 0.06 8.70
CA VAL A 17 2.81 0.27 7.30
C VAL A 17 4.14 1.01 7.26
N VAL A 18 5.03 0.56 6.39
CA VAL A 18 6.33 1.19 6.18
C VAL A 18 6.53 1.43 4.70
N TYR A 19 6.91 2.65 4.34
CA TYR A 19 7.32 2.94 2.97
C TYR A 19 8.64 2.23 2.64
N GLN A 20 8.71 1.60 1.47
CA GLN A 20 9.92 0.90 1.00
C GLN A 20 10.64 1.75 -0.04
N GLU A 21 10.04 1.93 -1.21
CA GLU A 21 10.71 2.56 -2.35
C GLU A 21 9.73 3.14 -3.37
N LYS A 22 10.23 4.06 -4.21
CA LYS A 22 9.48 4.64 -5.33
C LYS A 22 9.87 3.87 -6.58
N HIS A 23 8.89 3.26 -7.23
CA HIS A 23 9.05 2.70 -8.57
C HIS A 23 8.63 3.72 -9.64
N SER A 24 8.97 3.42 -10.88
CA SER A 24 8.47 4.11 -12.07
C SER A 24 6.94 4.14 -12.15
N HIS A 25 6.26 3.16 -11.55
CA HIS A 25 4.80 3.00 -11.63
C HIS A 25 4.06 3.33 -10.32
N GLY A 26 4.75 3.80 -9.27
CA GLY A 26 4.10 4.11 -7.99
C GLY A 26 5.01 4.02 -6.77
N HIS A 27 4.39 3.85 -5.60
CA HIS A 27 5.04 3.72 -4.30
C HIS A 27 4.85 2.31 -3.74
N LEU A 28 5.95 1.63 -3.42
CA LEU A 28 5.93 0.35 -2.73
C LEU A 28 5.95 0.59 -1.22
N LEU A 29 5.03 -0.05 -0.51
CA LEU A 29 4.94 -0.09 0.94
C LEU A 29 4.87 -1.54 1.41
N ARG A 30 5.19 -1.74 2.68
CA ARG A 30 5.07 -3.03 3.36
C ARG A 30 4.10 -2.87 4.52
N GLY A 31 3.03 -3.67 4.50
CA GLY A 31 2.03 -3.72 5.56
C GLY A 31 2.22 -4.93 6.46
N ASN A 32 1.76 -4.84 7.71
CA ASN A 32 1.59 -5.98 8.60
C ASN A 32 0.12 -6.12 8.99
N SER A 33 -0.45 -7.29 8.74
CA SER A 33 -1.80 -7.68 9.17
C SER A 33 -1.71 -8.98 9.96
N GLU A 34 -2.08 -8.94 11.24
CA GLU A 34 -2.07 -10.12 12.12
C GLU A 34 -0.73 -10.88 12.14
N GLY A 35 0.39 -10.15 12.12
CA GLY A 35 1.74 -10.73 12.10
C GLY A 35 2.20 -11.21 10.72
N LYS A 36 1.34 -11.15 9.69
CA LYS A 36 1.70 -11.46 8.31
C LYS A 36 2.11 -10.21 7.56
N THR A 37 3.27 -10.29 6.92
CA THR A 37 3.78 -9.21 6.07
C THR A 37 3.16 -9.30 4.69
N LEU A 38 2.62 -8.19 4.19
CA LEU A 38 2.09 -8.05 2.83
C LEU A 38 2.75 -6.88 2.10
N GLU A 39 2.86 -7.00 0.78
CA GLU A 39 3.37 -5.93 -0.08
C GLU A 39 2.20 -5.09 -0.58
N LEU A 40 2.38 -3.78 -0.62
CA LEU A 40 1.38 -2.80 -1.05
C LEU A 40 1.99 -1.93 -2.14
N LEU A 41 1.30 -1.78 -3.25
CA LEU A 41 1.71 -0.90 -4.34
C LEU A 41 0.63 0.14 -4.55
N VAL A 42 0.96 1.40 -4.26
CA VAL A 42 0.12 2.55 -4.62
C VAL A 42 0.60 3.02 -5.97
N VAL A 43 -0.09 2.63 -7.04
CA VAL A 43 0.31 3.03 -8.40
C VAL A 43 0.11 4.53 -8.60
N SER A 44 0.80 5.12 -9.58
CA SER A 44 0.76 6.57 -9.84
C SER A 44 -0.64 7.13 -10.10
N SER A 45 -1.60 6.28 -10.51
CA SER A 45 -3.00 6.67 -10.66
C SER A 45 -3.77 6.74 -9.34
N GLY A 46 -3.18 6.34 -8.21
CA GLY A 46 -3.79 6.30 -6.88
C GLY A 46 -4.37 4.96 -6.46
N HIS A 47 -4.44 3.96 -7.35
CA HIS A 47 -4.98 2.65 -6.99
C HIS A 47 -4.05 1.88 -6.05
N VAL A 48 -4.64 1.18 -5.08
CA VAL A 48 -3.88 0.34 -4.14
C VAL A 48 -3.97 -1.12 -4.55
N TRP A 49 -2.82 -1.74 -4.76
CA TRP A 49 -2.67 -3.15 -5.05
C TRP A 49 -2.00 -3.83 -3.87
N VAL A 50 -2.37 -5.09 -3.61
CA VAL A 50 -1.83 -5.88 -2.52
C VAL A 50 -1.27 -7.20 -3.05
N LYS A 51 -0.20 -7.67 -2.43
CA LYS A 51 0.31 -9.01 -2.65
C LYS A 51 0.51 -9.68 -1.30
N LYS A 52 -0.30 -10.71 -1.04
CA LYS A 52 -0.26 -11.44 0.23
C LYS A 52 0.94 -12.39 0.27
N PRO A 53 1.42 -12.76 1.48
CA PRO A 53 2.45 -13.77 1.59
C PRO A 53 1.96 -15.09 0.98
N ALA A 54 2.80 -15.69 0.13
CA ALA A 54 2.56 -16.85 -0.73
C ALA A 54 1.82 -16.60 -2.07
N GLU A 55 1.35 -15.38 -2.36
CA GLU A 55 0.81 -15.04 -3.68
C GLU A 55 1.92 -14.65 -4.66
N ARG A 56 1.86 -15.19 -5.88
CA ARG A 56 2.77 -14.82 -6.98
C ARG A 56 2.34 -13.54 -7.69
N SER A 57 1.08 -13.18 -7.59
CA SER A 57 0.47 -12.09 -8.35
C SER A 57 -0.03 -10.99 -7.43
N TRP A 58 -0.07 -9.77 -7.96
CA TRP A 58 -0.74 -8.66 -7.31
C TRP A 58 -2.26 -8.77 -7.48
N ASN A 59 -2.99 -8.38 -6.45
CA ASN A 59 -4.44 -8.29 -6.43
C ASN A 59 -4.87 -6.84 -6.25
N THR A 60 -5.89 -6.41 -6.99
CA THR A 60 -6.47 -5.09 -6.80
C THR A 60 -7.29 -5.08 -5.51
N THR A 61 -7.22 -3.99 -4.75
CA THR A 61 -8.02 -3.85 -3.52
C THR A 61 -9.34 -3.13 -3.76
N GLY A 62 -9.51 -2.51 -4.93
CA GLY A 62 -10.62 -1.58 -5.21
C GLY A 62 -10.49 -0.22 -4.52
N ILE A 63 -9.46 -0.02 -3.70
CA ILE A 63 -9.24 1.21 -2.94
C ILE A 63 -8.44 2.22 -3.77
N TYR A 64 -8.84 3.48 -3.64
CA TYR A 64 -8.25 4.62 -4.32
C TYR A 64 -7.73 5.63 -3.30
N VAL A 65 -6.45 5.97 -3.39
CA VAL A 65 -5.83 7.00 -2.55
C VAL A 65 -6.24 8.39 -3.06
N PRO A 66 -6.84 9.25 -2.23
CA PRO A 66 -7.20 10.61 -2.64
C PRO A 66 -5.95 11.44 -3.00
N ASP A 67 -6.04 12.30 -4.01
CA ASP A 67 -4.93 13.14 -4.49
C ASP A 67 -4.24 13.95 -3.39
N ARG A 68 -5.02 14.49 -2.43
CA ARG A 68 -4.50 15.24 -1.27
C ARG A 68 -3.55 14.44 -0.36
N VAL A 69 -3.60 13.12 -0.44
CA VAL A 69 -2.74 12.19 0.30
C VAL A 69 -1.48 11.86 -0.51
N LEU A 70 -1.57 11.89 -1.85
CA LEU A 70 -0.46 11.67 -2.78
C LEU A 70 0.42 12.92 -2.98
N SER A 71 -0.14 14.11 -2.79
CA SER A 71 0.54 15.42 -2.89
C SER A 71 1.41 15.79 -1.68
#